data_AF-A0A1M4ZWJ4-F1
#
_entry.id   AF-A0A1M4ZWJ4-F1
#
_cell.length_a   1.000
_cell.length_b   1.000
_cell.length_c   1.000
_cell.angle_alpha   90.00
_cell.angle_beta   90.00
_cell.angle_gamma   90.00
#
_symmetry.space_group_name_H-M   'P 1'
#
loop_
_entity.id
_entity.type
_entity.pdbx_description
1 polymer ?
#
loop_
_entity_poly.entity_id
_entity_poly.type
_entity_poly.pdbx_seq_one_letter_code
_entity_poly.pdbx_strand_id
1 'polypeptide(L)'
;MGEDIQNKQVRNSNFSDSPTSSTQIFLVVVILFLIWTGTTYLLEGRILTFNRPEAVDDRLVYTLIANVLIGVIGTIITLCYFVQKVDVKLKRFGFRDTRRTLIGVITGTILGFFIFVLQGPPTLEPVVLANVFSQVFVVSTAEVMVCWVVFGGAIEWISRDFPTAVMAIFVVLSSAVIFGLYHYAHSPPFNTLSMVLLLTGIGVATGIFYFLVREIYGTIIFHNFFAMYGIADALAKTGQIEYFSEPQYPLFFTAFGTVLVLVYLERKFLRNKCL
;
A
#
# COMPACT_ATOMS: atom_id res chain seq x y z
N MET A 1 24.69 44.77 19.00
CA MET A 1 24.87 43.68 18.00
C MET A 1 25.13 42.31 18.66
N GLY A 2 24.59 42.06 19.87
CA GLY A 2 24.83 40.83 20.65
C GLY A 2 23.58 40.12 21.17
N GLU A 3 22.42 40.78 21.21
CA GLU A 3 21.15 40.16 21.66
C GLU A 3 20.43 39.34 20.58
N ASP A 4 20.75 39.57 19.30
CA ASP A 4 20.03 38.95 18.18
C ASP A 4 20.53 37.52 17.84
N ILE A 5 21.69 37.14 18.38
CA ILE A 5 22.28 35.80 18.19
C ILE A 5 21.74 34.81 19.24
N GLN A 6 21.53 35.26 20.49
CA GLN A 6 20.96 34.41 21.54
C GLN A 6 19.49 34.04 21.27
N ASN A 7 18.70 34.95 20.68
CA ASN A 7 17.30 34.68 20.38
C ASN A 7 17.10 33.68 19.23
N LYS A 8 18.12 33.51 18.37
CA LYS A 8 18.13 32.51 17.29
C LYS A 8 18.55 31.12 17.77
N GLN A 9 19.36 31.04 18.83
CA GLN A 9 19.79 29.78 19.43
C GLN A 9 18.72 29.14 20.32
N VAL A 10 17.95 29.94 21.07
CA VAL A 10 16.85 29.44 21.93
C VAL A 10 15.64 28.94 21.11
N ARG A 11 15.45 29.48 19.90
CA ARG A 11 14.37 29.00 19.01
C ARG A 11 14.73 27.69 18.27
N ASN A 12 16.01 27.33 18.21
CA ASN A 12 16.48 26.06 17.62
C ASN A 12 16.63 24.92 18.65
N SER A 13 16.48 25.18 19.95
CA SER A 13 16.61 24.16 21.00
C SER A 13 15.29 23.51 21.43
N ASN A 14 14.14 23.98 20.92
CA ASN A 14 12.81 23.48 21.33
C ASN A 14 12.21 22.41 20.40
N PHE A 15 12.93 22.00 19.36
CA PHE A 15 12.65 20.79 18.60
C PHE A 15 13.83 19.83 18.72
N SER A 16 14.24 19.54 19.96
CA SER A 16 14.93 18.27 20.19
C SER A 16 13.92 17.18 19.86
N ASP A 17 14.18 16.40 18.79
CA ASP A 17 13.49 15.15 18.47
C ASP A 17 13.49 14.24 19.70
N SER A 18 12.53 14.42 20.61
CA SER A 18 12.51 13.61 21.82
C SER A 18 12.25 12.16 21.38
N PRO A 19 12.98 11.16 21.92
CA PRO A 19 12.78 9.75 21.58
C PRO A 19 11.31 9.33 21.69
N THR A 20 10.54 10.01 22.53
CA THR A 20 9.09 9.83 22.72
C THR A 20 8.26 10.02 21.42
N SER A 21 8.65 10.93 20.52
CA SER A 21 7.91 11.21 19.28
C SER A 21 8.03 10.05 18.27
N SER A 22 9.24 9.50 18.10
CA SER A 22 9.48 8.38 17.18
C SER A 22 8.78 7.10 17.62
N THR A 23 8.80 6.80 18.94
CA THR A 23 8.08 5.66 19.50
C THR A 23 6.57 5.81 19.32
N GLN A 24 6.01 7.00 19.56
CA GLN A 24 4.57 7.25 19.38
C GLN A 24 4.13 7.05 17.92
N ILE A 25 4.87 7.59 16.96
CA ILE A 25 4.57 7.41 15.53
C ILE A 25 4.59 5.93 15.15
N PHE A 26 5.63 5.21 15.57
CA PHE A 26 5.74 3.79 15.30
C PHE A 26 4.57 2.99 15.90
N LEU A 27 4.18 3.31 17.13
CA LEU A 27 3.03 2.67 17.78
C LEU A 27 1.72 2.93 17.02
N VAL A 28 1.47 4.16 16.55
CA VAL A 28 0.26 4.46 15.76
C VAL A 28 0.25 3.67 14.46
N VAL A 29 1.39 3.57 13.78
CA VAL A 29 1.55 2.79 12.54
C VAL A 29 1.31 1.29 12.79
N VAL A 30 1.86 0.74 13.88
CA VAL A 30 1.63 -0.67 14.26
C VAL A 30 0.15 -0.90 14.62
N ILE A 31 -0.49 0.02 15.34
CA ILE A 31 -1.92 -0.07 15.66
C ILE A 31 -2.76 -0.06 14.37
N LEU A 32 -2.48 0.85 13.43
CA LEU A 32 -3.15 0.87 12.12
C LEU A 32 -3.01 -0.47 11.41
N PHE A 33 -1.79 -1.01 11.35
CA PHE A 33 -1.53 -2.31 10.73
C PHE A 33 -2.36 -3.42 11.39
N LEU A 34 -2.33 -3.53 12.73
CA LEU A 34 -3.07 -4.57 13.45
C LEU A 34 -4.59 -4.45 13.27
N ILE A 35 -5.14 -3.24 13.28
CA ILE A 35 -6.57 -3.00 13.02
C ILE A 35 -6.92 -3.40 11.60
N TRP A 36 -6.09 -3.03 10.62
CA TRP A 36 -6.29 -3.37 9.22
C TRP A 36 -6.24 -4.89 9.00
N THR A 37 -5.17 -5.55 9.43
CA THR A 37 -4.99 -7.02 9.35
C THR A 37 -6.12 -7.76 10.07
N GLY A 38 -6.49 -7.34 11.28
CA GLY A 38 -7.59 -7.95 12.03
C GLY A 38 -8.94 -7.80 11.31
N THR A 39 -9.19 -6.62 10.72
CA THR A 39 -10.42 -6.38 9.95
C THR A 39 -10.46 -7.20 8.66
N THR A 40 -9.34 -7.32 7.95
CA THR A 40 -9.19 -8.21 6.80
C THR A 40 -9.51 -9.65 7.20
N TYR A 41 -8.98 -10.15 8.31
CA TYR A 41 -9.30 -11.50 8.78
C TYR A 41 -10.78 -11.68 9.08
N LEU A 42 -11.41 -10.71 9.76
CA LEU A 42 -12.83 -10.82 10.14
C LEU A 42 -13.78 -10.76 8.94
N LEU A 43 -13.48 -9.93 7.93
CA LEU A 43 -14.37 -9.68 6.79
C LEU A 43 -14.03 -10.49 5.53
N GLU A 44 -12.84 -11.09 5.46
CA GLU A 44 -12.37 -11.84 4.30
C GLU A 44 -11.91 -13.24 4.73
N GLY A 45 -10.77 -13.36 5.42
CA GLY A 45 -10.13 -14.66 5.64
C GLY A 45 -10.94 -15.65 6.47
N ARG A 46 -11.66 -15.20 7.50
CA ARG A 46 -12.50 -16.07 8.36
C ARG A 46 -13.69 -16.66 7.61
N ILE A 47 -14.29 -15.90 6.71
CA ILE A 47 -15.51 -16.28 5.98
C ILE A 47 -15.25 -16.72 4.53
N LEU A 48 -13.98 -16.73 4.13
CA LEU A 48 -13.49 -17.21 2.84
C LEU A 48 -14.10 -16.44 1.65
N THR A 49 -14.22 -15.13 1.80
CA THR A 49 -14.89 -14.24 0.83
C THR A 49 -14.31 -14.39 -0.58
N PHE A 50 -12.99 -14.54 -0.74
CA PHE A 50 -12.39 -14.74 -2.06
C PHE A 50 -12.61 -16.13 -2.67
N ASN A 51 -12.95 -17.14 -1.87
CA ASN A 51 -13.22 -18.50 -2.35
C ASN A 51 -14.69 -18.67 -2.77
N ARG A 52 -15.51 -17.63 -2.60
CA ARG A 52 -16.96 -17.62 -2.82
C ARG A 52 -17.34 -16.60 -3.91
N PRO A 53 -17.27 -16.95 -5.21
CA PRO A 53 -17.67 -16.11 -6.35
C PRO A 53 -18.96 -15.32 -6.13
N GLU A 54 -19.94 -15.95 -5.50
CA GLU A 54 -21.27 -15.43 -5.24
C GLU A 54 -21.35 -14.39 -4.11
N ALA A 55 -20.34 -14.30 -3.23
CA ALA A 55 -20.33 -13.44 -2.05
C ALA A 55 -20.00 -11.96 -2.38
N VAL A 56 -20.74 -11.38 -3.31
CA VAL A 56 -20.52 -10.00 -3.81
C VAL A 56 -20.66 -8.98 -2.67
N ASP A 57 -21.68 -9.11 -1.83
CA ASP A 57 -21.92 -8.17 -0.73
C ASP A 57 -20.80 -8.21 0.32
N ASP A 58 -20.35 -9.42 0.69
CA ASP A 58 -19.23 -9.61 1.62
C ASP A 58 -17.95 -8.94 1.07
N ARG A 59 -17.69 -9.07 -0.23
CA ARG A 59 -16.57 -8.38 -0.90
C ARG A 59 -16.70 -6.88 -0.86
N LEU A 60 -17.89 -6.34 -1.09
CA LEU A 60 -18.12 -4.89 -1.05
C LEU A 60 -17.88 -4.35 0.36
N VAL A 61 -18.38 -5.03 1.38
CA VAL A 61 -18.17 -4.67 2.79
C VAL A 61 -16.69 -4.75 3.16
N TYR A 62 -16.01 -5.84 2.83
CA TYR A 62 -14.56 -5.99 3.03
C TYR A 62 -13.78 -4.88 2.31
N THR A 63 -14.07 -4.64 1.04
CA THR A 63 -13.38 -3.64 0.21
C THR A 63 -13.55 -2.24 0.79
N LEU A 64 -14.77 -1.88 1.18
CA LEU A 64 -15.05 -0.58 1.76
C LEU A 64 -14.40 -0.42 3.14
N ILE A 65 -14.63 -1.34 4.06
CA ILE A 65 -14.22 -1.17 5.45
C ILE A 65 -12.72 -1.42 5.61
N ALA A 66 -12.23 -2.60 5.23
CA ALA A 66 -10.83 -2.96 5.45
C ALA A 66 -9.92 -2.10 4.56
N ASN A 67 -10.20 -2.02 3.26
CA ASN A 67 -9.24 -1.41 2.34
C ASN A 67 -9.43 0.10 2.18
N VAL A 68 -10.65 0.60 1.97
CA VAL A 68 -10.84 2.05 1.77
C VAL A 68 -10.81 2.82 3.09
N LEU A 69 -11.66 2.46 4.07
CA LEU A 69 -11.77 3.21 5.33
C LEU A 69 -10.52 3.06 6.20
N ILE A 70 -10.04 1.83 6.40
CA ILE A 70 -8.87 1.59 7.27
C ILE A 70 -7.58 1.71 6.46
N GLY A 71 -7.44 0.94 5.39
CA GLY A 71 -6.21 0.86 4.59
C GLY A 71 -5.82 2.16 3.88
N VAL A 72 -6.77 2.90 3.31
CA VAL A 72 -6.49 4.16 2.58
C VAL A 72 -6.69 5.38 3.49
N ILE A 73 -7.91 5.60 4.01
CA ILE A 73 -8.21 6.79 4.82
C ILE A 73 -7.41 6.75 6.14
N GLY A 74 -7.39 5.61 6.84
CA GLY A 74 -6.60 5.45 8.08
C GLY A 74 -5.10 5.69 7.86
N THR A 75 -4.56 5.27 6.72
CA THR A 75 -3.17 5.59 6.33
C THR A 75 -2.98 7.09 6.12
N ILE A 76 -3.87 7.77 5.39
CA ILE A 76 -3.76 9.21 5.15
C ILE A 76 -3.79 9.99 6.47
N ILE A 77 -4.68 9.62 7.40
CA ILE A 77 -4.77 10.24 8.73
C ILE A 77 -3.47 10.01 9.51
N THR A 78 -2.96 8.78 9.51
CA THR A 78 -1.69 8.42 10.17
C THR A 78 -0.52 9.19 9.57
N LEU A 79 -0.48 9.33 8.24
CA LEU A 79 0.54 10.10 7.54
C LEU A 79 0.48 11.59 7.88
N CYS A 80 -0.71 12.17 7.97
CA CYS A 80 -0.87 13.56 8.39
C CYS A 80 -0.36 13.79 9.81
N TYR A 81 -0.72 12.91 10.74
CA TYR A 81 -0.19 12.92 12.09
C TYR A 81 1.34 12.85 12.08
N PHE A 82 1.90 11.95 11.26
CA PHE A 82 3.34 11.80 11.12
C PHE A 82 4.00 13.08 10.60
N VAL A 83 3.57 13.61 9.45
CA VAL A 83 4.14 14.81 8.83
C VAL A 83 4.10 16.02 9.77
N GLN A 84 3.00 16.23 10.48
CA GLN A 84 2.86 17.32 11.45
C GLN A 84 3.80 17.19 12.66
N LYS A 85 4.16 15.96 13.05
CA LYS A 85 5.00 15.69 14.23
C LYS A 85 6.49 15.75 13.95
N VAL A 86 6.94 15.40 12.73
CA VAL A 86 8.37 15.30 12.40
C VAL A 86 8.84 16.26 11.30
N ASP A 87 7.96 17.10 10.77
CA ASP A 87 8.25 18.07 9.70
C ASP A 87 8.92 17.43 8.46
N VAL A 88 8.38 16.29 8.01
CA VAL A 88 8.87 15.58 6.82
C VAL A 88 8.02 15.92 5.59
N LYS A 89 8.69 16.24 4.48
CA LYS A 89 8.02 16.55 3.21
C LYS A 89 7.29 15.32 2.64
N LEU A 90 6.04 15.51 2.20
CA LEU A 90 5.21 14.48 1.53
C LEU A 90 5.89 13.78 0.34
N LYS A 91 6.84 14.45 -0.33
CA LYS A 91 7.62 13.86 -1.43
C LYS A 91 8.43 12.64 -1.00
N ARG A 92 8.81 12.52 0.29
CA ARG A 92 9.52 11.36 0.85
C ARG A 92 8.62 10.13 0.91
N PHE A 93 7.32 10.34 1.12
CA PHE A 93 6.27 9.33 1.13
C PHE A 93 5.71 9.01 -0.27
N GLY A 94 6.30 9.56 -1.33
CA GLY A 94 5.92 9.25 -2.71
C GLY A 94 4.80 10.11 -3.30
N PHE A 95 4.29 11.12 -2.58
CA PHE A 95 3.38 12.12 -3.13
C PHE A 95 4.15 13.16 -3.94
N ARG A 96 4.22 12.96 -5.27
CA ARG A 96 5.03 13.76 -6.19
C ARG A 96 4.20 14.79 -6.95
N ASP A 97 4.87 15.59 -7.78
CA ASP A 97 4.20 16.47 -8.75
C ASP A 97 3.61 15.65 -9.91
N THR A 98 2.65 16.23 -10.63
CA THR A 98 1.91 15.54 -11.70
C THR A 98 2.81 14.92 -12.77
N ARG A 99 3.92 15.58 -13.15
CA ARG A 99 4.84 15.05 -14.17
C ARG A 99 5.53 13.79 -13.67
N ARG A 100 6.06 13.81 -12.43
CA ARG A 100 6.69 12.63 -11.84
C ARG A 100 5.67 11.51 -11.60
N THR A 101 4.44 11.82 -11.19
CA THR A 101 3.37 10.83 -11.07
C THR A 101 3.05 10.19 -12.41
N LEU A 102 2.93 10.96 -13.49
CA LEU A 102 2.71 10.40 -14.83
C LEU A 102 3.84 9.45 -15.25
N ILE A 103 5.09 9.84 -15.03
CA ILE A 103 6.26 8.97 -15.32
C ILE A 103 6.19 7.70 -14.47
N GLY A 104 5.93 7.81 -13.16
CA GLY A 104 5.82 6.68 -12.25
C GLY A 104 4.72 5.71 -12.67
N VAL A 105 3.54 6.21 -13.03
CA VAL A 105 2.41 5.43 -13.56
C VAL A 105 2.79 4.70 -14.83
N ILE A 106 3.40 5.39 -15.81
CA ILE A 106 3.82 4.76 -17.07
C ILE A 106 4.86 3.67 -16.80
N THR A 107 5.90 3.96 -16.01
CA THR A 107 6.95 2.99 -15.68
C THR A 107 6.40 1.80 -14.91
N GLY A 108 5.55 2.03 -13.90
CA GLY A 108 4.90 0.97 -13.13
C GLY A 108 3.99 0.09 -13.98
N THR A 109 3.27 0.70 -14.93
CA THR A 109 2.42 -0.03 -15.90
C THR A 109 3.27 -0.90 -16.81
N ILE A 110 4.30 -0.34 -17.46
CA ILE A 110 5.14 -1.07 -18.41
C ILE A 110 5.86 -2.24 -17.72
N LEU A 111 6.52 -1.97 -16.58
CA LEU A 111 7.28 -3.00 -15.87
C LEU A 111 6.35 -4.06 -15.26
N GLY A 112 5.25 -3.63 -14.62
CA GLY A 112 4.28 -4.54 -14.03
C GLY A 112 3.64 -5.44 -15.07
N PHE A 113 3.18 -4.88 -16.19
CA PHE A 113 2.62 -5.66 -17.29
C PHE A 113 3.63 -6.62 -17.91
N PHE A 114 4.87 -6.17 -18.15
CA PHE A 114 5.92 -7.03 -18.69
C PHE A 114 6.21 -8.22 -17.78
N ILE A 115 6.31 -7.99 -16.47
CA ILE A 115 6.48 -9.07 -15.48
C ILE A 115 5.27 -10.00 -15.48
N PHE A 116 4.05 -9.45 -15.46
CA PHE A 116 2.82 -10.23 -15.53
C PHE A 116 2.80 -11.19 -16.73
N VAL A 117 3.16 -10.71 -17.92
CA VAL A 117 3.25 -11.55 -19.13
C VAL A 117 4.34 -12.61 -18.99
N LEU A 118 5.52 -12.26 -18.44
CA LEU A 118 6.60 -13.22 -18.21
C LEU A 118 6.24 -14.32 -17.19
N GLN A 119 5.31 -14.05 -16.27
CA GLN A 119 4.81 -15.05 -15.34
C GLN A 119 3.93 -16.12 -16.03
N GLY A 120 3.51 -15.89 -17.29
CA GLY A 120 2.70 -16.84 -18.06
C GLY A 120 1.28 -16.96 -17.50
N PRO A 121 0.47 -15.89 -17.56
CA PRO A 121 -0.85 -15.89 -16.95
C PRO A 121 -1.76 -16.92 -17.62
N PRO A 122 -2.75 -17.48 -16.89
CA PRO A 122 -3.63 -18.52 -17.41
C PRO A 122 -4.55 -18.03 -18.55
N THR A 123 -4.71 -16.72 -18.73
CA THR A 123 -5.48 -16.10 -19.80
C THR A 123 -4.93 -14.72 -20.16
N LEU A 124 -5.17 -14.31 -21.40
CA LEU A 124 -4.98 -12.93 -21.88
C LEU A 124 -6.29 -12.31 -22.36
N GLU A 125 -7.43 -12.92 -22.03
CA GLU A 125 -8.75 -12.40 -22.37
C GLU A 125 -8.98 -11.04 -21.67
N PRO A 126 -9.21 -9.95 -22.42
CA PRO A 126 -9.21 -8.61 -21.86
C PRO A 126 -10.25 -8.37 -20.76
N VAL A 127 -11.45 -8.98 -20.85
CA VAL A 127 -12.52 -8.77 -19.86
C VAL A 127 -12.16 -9.42 -18.53
N VAL A 128 -11.64 -10.65 -18.53
CA VAL A 128 -11.13 -11.35 -17.35
C VAL A 128 -10.00 -10.54 -16.72
N LEU A 129 -9.02 -10.11 -17.51
CA LEU A 129 -7.91 -9.30 -16.98
C LEU A 129 -8.42 -7.99 -16.37
N ALA A 130 -9.35 -7.30 -17.01
CA ALA A 130 -9.92 -6.05 -16.49
C ALA A 130 -10.69 -6.26 -15.18
N ASN A 131 -11.47 -7.34 -15.07
CA ASN A 131 -12.19 -7.68 -13.86
C ASN A 131 -11.24 -8.04 -12.71
N VAL A 132 -10.25 -8.92 -12.97
CA VAL A 132 -9.28 -9.32 -11.95
C VAL A 132 -8.42 -8.14 -11.51
N PHE A 133 -7.93 -7.33 -12.47
CA PHE A 133 -7.19 -6.10 -12.18
C PHE A 133 -8.00 -5.18 -11.27
N SER A 134 -9.29 -4.99 -11.55
CA SER A 134 -10.17 -4.13 -10.75
C SER A 134 -10.45 -4.72 -9.36
N GLN A 135 -10.61 -6.04 -9.26
CA GLN A 135 -10.80 -6.73 -7.98
C GLN A 135 -9.64 -6.49 -7.02
N VAL A 136 -8.40 -6.65 -7.50
CA VAL A 136 -7.21 -6.52 -6.64
C VAL A 136 -6.79 -5.08 -6.41
N PHE A 137 -7.20 -4.14 -7.28
CA PHE A 137 -6.74 -2.75 -7.23
C PHE A 137 -6.94 -2.08 -5.88
N VAL A 138 -8.09 -2.30 -5.25
CA VAL A 138 -8.41 -1.66 -3.97
C VAL A 138 -7.54 -2.22 -2.84
N VAL A 139 -7.31 -3.53 -2.84
CA VAL A 139 -6.43 -4.20 -1.87
C VAL A 139 -4.98 -3.76 -2.08
N SER A 140 -4.49 -3.77 -3.33
CA SER A 140 -3.16 -3.29 -3.67
C SER A 140 -2.93 -1.82 -3.29
N THR A 141 -3.97 -0.99 -3.39
CA THR A 141 -3.89 0.39 -2.89
C THR A 141 -3.68 0.42 -1.38
N ALA A 142 -4.48 -0.32 -0.61
CA ALA A 142 -4.33 -0.39 0.84
C ALA A 142 -2.98 -0.98 1.26
N GLU A 143 -2.53 -2.05 0.62
CA GLU A 143 -1.23 -2.68 0.86
C GLU A 143 -0.09 -1.68 0.65
N VAL A 144 -0.05 -1.00 -0.51
CA VAL A 144 0.97 0.01 -0.81
C VAL A 144 0.99 1.11 0.25
N MET A 145 -0.18 1.62 0.59
CA MET A 145 -0.37 2.69 1.56
C MET A 145 0.07 2.27 2.97
N VAL A 146 -0.36 1.11 3.47
CA VAL A 146 -0.04 0.67 4.83
C VAL A 146 1.41 0.20 4.94
N CYS A 147 1.83 -0.74 4.10
CA CYS A 147 3.10 -1.46 4.27
C CYS A 147 4.32 -0.64 3.83
N TRP A 148 4.23 0.11 2.73
CA TRP A 148 5.39 0.84 2.19
C TRP A 148 5.34 2.34 2.49
N VAL A 149 4.16 2.97 2.41
CA VAL A 149 4.06 4.42 2.65
C VAL A 149 4.22 4.73 4.14
N VAL A 150 3.31 4.28 5.02
CA VAL A 150 3.41 4.64 6.45
C VAL A 150 4.33 3.74 7.25
N PHE A 151 4.26 2.42 7.09
CA PHE A 151 5.16 1.52 7.83
C PHE A 151 6.61 1.68 7.36
N GLY A 152 6.86 1.53 6.06
CA GLY A 152 8.18 1.78 5.48
C GLY A 152 8.71 3.19 5.78
N GLY A 153 7.87 4.22 5.71
CA GLY A 153 8.25 5.59 6.09
C GLY A 153 8.61 5.76 7.57
N ALA A 154 7.92 5.06 8.48
CA ALA A 154 8.23 5.08 9.90
C ALA A 154 9.56 4.37 10.20
N ILE A 155 9.81 3.22 9.56
CA ILE A 155 11.10 2.52 9.65
C ILE A 155 12.21 3.41 9.10
N GLU A 156 12.00 4.07 7.96
CA GLU A 156 12.99 4.97 7.37
C GLU A 156 13.32 6.15 8.29
N TRP A 157 12.32 6.67 9.01
CA TRP A 157 12.54 7.72 10.01
C TRP A 157 13.32 7.24 11.23
N ILE A 158 13.00 6.05 11.75
CA ILE A 158 13.68 5.48 12.93
C ILE A 158 15.12 5.09 12.60
N SER A 159 15.36 4.63 11.37
CA SER A 159 16.68 4.21 10.89
C SER A 159 17.45 5.33 10.16
N ARG A 160 17.06 6.59 10.33
CA ARG A 160 17.65 7.74 9.62
C ARG A 160 19.13 7.96 9.90
N ASP A 161 19.62 7.47 11.03
CA ASP A 161 21.02 7.58 11.44
C ASP A 161 21.89 6.42 10.92
N PHE A 162 21.28 5.43 10.26
CA PHE A 162 22.03 4.32 9.65
C PHE A 162 22.67 4.75 8.33
N PRO A 163 23.74 4.07 7.89
CA PRO A 163 24.26 4.26 6.53
C PRO A 163 23.14 4.04 5.49
N THR A 164 23.07 4.89 4.47
CA THR A 164 21.97 4.91 3.48
C THR A 164 21.67 3.53 2.89
N ALA A 165 22.70 2.74 2.57
CA ALA A 165 22.53 1.40 2.04
C ALA A 165 21.87 0.44 3.04
N VAL A 166 22.28 0.52 4.32
CA VAL A 166 21.72 -0.30 5.40
C VAL A 166 20.28 0.10 5.67
N MET A 167 20.00 1.40 5.74
CA MET A 167 18.63 1.93 5.88
C MET A 167 17.73 1.44 4.73
N ALA A 168 18.20 1.53 3.49
CA ALA A 168 17.43 1.11 2.31
C ALA A 168 17.08 -0.39 2.37
N ILE A 169 18.06 -1.25 2.66
CA ILE A 169 17.84 -2.69 2.83
C ILE A 169 16.83 -2.95 3.96
N PHE A 170 17.05 -2.32 5.12
CA PHE A 170 16.22 -2.53 6.30
C PHE A 170 14.77 -2.13 6.08
N VAL A 171 14.54 -0.99 5.43
CA VAL A 171 13.20 -0.48 5.10
C VAL A 171 12.49 -1.39 4.09
N VAL A 172 13.18 -1.82 3.03
CA VAL A 172 12.61 -2.74 2.02
C VAL A 172 12.20 -4.06 2.67
N LEU A 173 13.11 -4.69 3.42
CA LEU A 173 12.87 -5.99 4.05
C LEU A 173 11.77 -5.90 5.10
N SER A 174 11.76 -4.87 5.94
CA SER A 174 10.73 -4.71 6.98
C SER A 174 9.34 -4.49 6.36
N SER A 175 9.25 -3.69 5.29
CA SER A 175 7.99 -3.47 4.56
C SER A 175 7.50 -4.76 3.87
N ALA A 176 8.43 -5.54 3.32
CA ALA A 176 8.11 -6.82 2.68
C ALA A 176 7.62 -7.87 3.69
N VAL A 177 8.26 -7.94 4.87
CA VAL A 177 7.86 -8.86 5.94
C VAL A 177 6.48 -8.51 6.47
N ILE A 178 6.19 -7.23 6.71
CA ILE A 178 4.87 -6.83 7.23
C ILE A 178 3.76 -7.06 6.20
N PHE A 179 4.07 -6.87 4.90
CA PHE A 179 3.20 -7.27 3.79
C PHE A 179 2.96 -8.78 3.73
N GLY A 180 4.00 -9.60 3.90
CA GLY A 180 3.85 -11.05 3.97
C GLY A 180 3.00 -11.50 5.16
N LEU A 181 3.26 -10.95 6.36
CA LEU A 181 2.51 -11.27 7.57
C LEU A 181 1.03 -10.89 7.46
N TYR A 182 0.72 -9.79 6.78
CA TYR A 182 -0.67 -9.39 6.50
C TYR A 182 -1.46 -10.50 5.80
N HIS A 183 -0.82 -11.27 4.91
CA HIS A 183 -1.52 -12.29 4.12
C HIS A 183 -1.99 -13.51 4.92
N TYR A 184 -1.52 -13.72 6.15
CA TYR A 184 -2.15 -14.69 7.05
C TYR A 184 -3.60 -14.32 7.41
N ALA A 185 -3.99 -13.04 7.26
CA ALA A 185 -5.37 -12.61 7.44
C ALA A 185 -6.28 -12.97 6.27
N HIS A 186 -5.74 -13.41 5.13
CA HIS A 186 -6.54 -13.76 3.96
C HIS A 186 -7.03 -15.21 3.97
N SER A 187 -7.95 -15.54 3.06
CA SER A 187 -8.36 -16.92 2.82
C SER A 187 -7.27 -17.73 2.10
N PRO A 188 -7.30 -19.09 2.15
CA PRO A 188 -6.42 -19.91 1.32
C PRO A 188 -6.62 -19.63 -0.17
N PRO A 189 -5.54 -19.63 -0.99
CA PRO A 189 -4.19 -20.09 -0.64
C PRO A 189 -3.28 -19.03 0.00
N PHE A 190 -3.75 -17.79 0.16
CA PHE A 190 -2.93 -16.64 0.56
C PHE A 190 -2.38 -16.72 1.99
N ASN A 191 -3.07 -17.43 2.89
CA ASN A 191 -2.64 -17.61 4.28
C ASN A 191 -1.72 -18.82 4.52
N THR A 192 -1.27 -19.50 3.47
CA THR A 192 -0.33 -20.62 3.62
C THR A 192 1.10 -20.10 3.77
N LEU A 193 1.94 -20.81 4.54
CA LEU A 193 3.34 -20.38 4.76
C LEU A 193 4.11 -20.23 3.44
N SER A 194 3.95 -21.17 2.50
CA SER A 194 4.61 -21.10 1.19
C SER A 194 4.18 -19.87 0.40
N MET A 195 2.88 -19.55 0.40
CA MET A 195 2.37 -18.36 -0.27
C MET A 195 2.83 -17.07 0.43
N VAL A 196 2.83 -17.03 1.76
CA VAL A 196 3.34 -15.87 2.53
C VAL A 196 4.83 -15.61 2.24
N LEU A 197 5.65 -16.66 2.12
CA LEU A 197 7.06 -16.51 1.74
C LEU A 197 7.22 -15.99 0.31
N LEU A 198 6.43 -16.51 -0.64
CA LEU A 198 6.40 -16.01 -2.02
C LEU A 198 5.99 -14.53 -2.07
N LEU A 199 4.92 -14.19 -1.36
CA LEU A 199 4.40 -12.83 -1.28
C LEU A 199 5.38 -11.89 -0.57
N THR A 200 6.12 -12.36 0.43
CA THR A 200 7.23 -11.58 1.01
C THR A 200 8.28 -11.26 -0.07
N GLY A 201 8.61 -12.21 -0.95
CA GLY A 201 9.50 -11.97 -2.09
C GLY A 201 8.94 -10.94 -3.09
N ILE A 202 7.65 -11.02 -3.43
CA ILE A 202 6.94 -9.99 -4.21
C ILE A 202 6.95 -8.64 -3.49
N GLY A 203 6.87 -8.67 -2.16
CA GLY A 203 6.93 -7.51 -1.31
C GLY A 203 8.29 -6.81 -1.37
N VAL A 204 9.38 -7.57 -1.48
CA VAL A 204 10.73 -7.04 -1.74
C VAL A 204 10.78 -6.35 -3.10
N ALA A 205 10.27 -6.99 -4.16
CA ALA A 205 10.25 -6.39 -5.50
C ALA A 205 9.46 -5.07 -5.54
N THR A 206 8.28 -5.05 -4.91
CA THR A 206 7.43 -3.86 -4.75
C THR A 206 8.14 -2.79 -3.94
N GLY A 207 8.80 -3.16 -2.85
CA GLY A 207 9.58 -2.24 -2.03
C GLY A 207 10.75 -1.62 -2.78
N ILE A 208 11.51 -2.41 -3.54
CA ILE A 208 12.58 -1.89 -4.40
C ILE A 208 12.02 -0.85 -5.37
N PHE A 209 10.94 -1.19 -6.08
CA PHE A 209 10.30 -0.24 -7.00
C PHE A 209 9.87 1.04 -6.28
N TYR A 210 9.13 0.93 -5.17
CA TYR A 210 8.63 2.07 -4.42
C TYR A 210 9.74 2.97 -3.90
N PHE A 211 10.78 2.42 -3.28
CA PHE A 211 11.84 3.21 -2.66
C PHE A 211 12.80 3.83 -3.68
N LEU A 212 12.93 3.25 -4.89
CA LEU A 212 13.68 3.82 -6.00
C LEU A 212 12.90 4.92 -6.73
N VAL A 213 11.64 4.64 -7.13
CA VAL A 213 10.82 5.56 -7.93
C VAL A 213 10.22 6.66 -7.05
N ARG A 214 9.88 6.32 -5.79
CA ARG A 214 9.23 7.20 -4.81
C ARG A 214 7.98 7.85 -5.38
N GLU A 215 7.07 7.02 -5.87
CA GLU A 215 5.82 7.43 -6.51
C GLU A 215 4.72 6.40 -6.20
N ILE A 216 3.63 6.84 -5.59
CA ILE A 216 2.60 5.95 -5.02
C ILE A 216 1.76 5.31 -6.12
N TYR A 217 1.25 6.08 -7.07
CA TYR A 217 0.28 5.59 -8.06
C TYR A 217 0.90 4.53 -8.99
N GLY A 218 2.12 4.76 -9.45
CA GLY A 218 2.93 3.80 -10.19
C GLY A 218 3.26 2.56 -9.39
N THR A 219 3.51 2.70 -8.08
CA THR A 219 3.75 1.54 -7.19
C THR A 219 2.48 0.71 -7.03
N ILE A 220 1.31 1.35 -6.85
CA ILE A 220 0.02 0.65 -6.78
C ILE A 220 -0.20 -0.16 -8.06
N ILE A 221 -0.03 0.45 -9.23
CA ILE A 221 -0.22 -0.24 -10.51
C ILE A 221 0.79 -1.38 -10.68
N PHE A 222 2.07 -1.12 -10.40
CA PHE A 222 3.13 -2.13 -10.46
C PHE A 222 2.82 -3.34 -9.57
N HIS A 223 2.43 -3.08 -8.32
CA HIS A 223 2.05 -4.12 -7.37
C HIS A 223 0.80 -4.89 -7.80
N ASN A 224 -0.19 -4.17 -8.33
CA ASN A 224 -1.45 -4.75 -8.78
C ASN A 224 -1.26 -5.80 -9.88
N PHE A 225 -0.25 -5.67 -10.73
CA PHE A 225 0.06 -6.69 -11.74
C PHE A 225 0.53 -8.02 -11.12
N PHE A 226 1.27 -8.00 -10.01
CA PHE A 226 1.61 -9.22 -9.27
C PHE A 226 0.38 -9.85 -8.62
N ALA A 227 -0.46 -9.03 -7.97
CA ALA A 227 -1.69 -9.49 -7.36
C ALA A 227 -2.66 -10.07 -8.39
N MET A 228 -2.76 -9.45 -9.57
CA MET A 228 -3.55 -9.91 -10.70
C MET A 228 -3.12 -11.31 -11.16
N TYR A 229 -1.82 -11.59 -11.27
CA TYR A 229 -1.33 -12.93 -11.55
C TYR A 229 -1.78 -13.94 -10.48
N GLY A 230 -1.56 -13.62 -9.21
CA GLY A 230 -1.91 -14.52 -8.10
C GLY A 230 -3.40 -14.89 -8.07
N ILE A 231 -4.29 -13.92 -8.29
CA ILE A 231 -5.74 -14.17 -8.35
C ILE A 231 -6.14 -14.90 -9.63
N ALA A 232 -5.61 -14.52 -10.79
CA ALA A 232 -5.93 -15.20 -12.05
C ALA A 232 -5.52 -16.68 -12.00
N ASP A 233 -4.33 -16.99 -11.48
CA ASP A 233 -3.83 -18.36 -11.29
C ASP A 233 -4.71 -19.16 -10.31
N ALA A 234 -5.11 -18.55 -9.18
CA ALA A 234 -6.00 -19.19 -8.21
C ALA A 234 -7.39 -19.48 -8.81
N LEU A 235 -7.96 -18.55 -9.57
CA LEU A 235 -9.24 -18.73 -10.26
C LEU A 235 -9.15 -19.82 -11.34
N ALA A 236 -8.05 -19.88 -12.09
CA ALA A 236 -7.86 -20.92 -13.11
C ALA A 236 -7.75 -22.31 -12.47
N LYS A 237 -6.97 -22.45 -11.40
CA LYS A 237 -6.79 -23.72 -10.67
C LYS A 237 -8.08 -24.24 -10.02
N THR A 238 -8.99 -23.34 -9.68
CA THR A 238 -10.30 -23.68 -9.11
C THR A 238 -11.41 -23.79 -10.15
N GLY A 239 -11.11 -23.58 -11.44
CA GLY A 239 -12.10 -23.62 -12.51
C GLY A 239 -13.11 -22.47 -12.49
N GLN A 240 -12.80 -21.37 -11.80
CA GLN A 240 -13.70 -20.22 -11.60
C GLN A 240 -13.39 -19.04 -12.53
N ILE A 241 -12.36 -19.13 -13.36
CA ILE A 241 -11.91 -18.01 -14.20
C ILE A 241 -12.98 -17.55 -15.20
N GLU A 242 -13.83 -18.46 -15.67
CA GLU A 242 -14.91 -18.15 -16.61
C GLU A 242 -16.00 -17.25 -16.01
N TYR A 243 -16.14 -17.20 -14.68
CA TYR A 243 -17.03 -16.25 -13.99
C TYR A 243 -16.65 -14.79 -14.28
N PHE A 244 -15.40 -14.56 -14.67
CA PHE A 244 -14.85 -13.24 -14.97
C PHE A 244 -14.87 -12.90 -16.46
N SER A 245 -15.49 -13.73 -17.31
CA SER A 245 -15.60 -13.49 -18.76
C SER A 245 -16.62 -12.40 -19.13
N GLU A 246 -17.45 -11.97 -18.18
CA GLU A 246 -18.39 -10.85 -18.36
C GLU A 246 -18.02 -9.67 -17.44
N PRO A 247 -18.26 -8.41 -17.85
CA PRO A 247 -17.94 -7.24 -17.02
C PRO A 247 -18.61 -7.28 -15.65
N GLN A 248 -17.80 -7.28 -14.59
CA GLN A 248 -18.24 -7.25 -13.20
C GLN A 248 -18.26 -5.81 -12.68
N TYR A 249 -19.32 -5.06 -13.02
CA TYR A 249 -19.45 -3.64 -12.69
C TYR A 249 -19.11 -3.24 -11.24
N PRO A 250 -19.50 -4.00 -10.19
CA PRO A 250 -19.13 -3.66 -8.82
C PRO A 250 -17.60 -3.53 -8.61
N LEU A 251 -16.79 -4.37 -9.28
CA LEU A 251 -15.33 -4.34 -9.17
C LEU A 251 -14.75 -3.06 -9.78
N PHE A 252 -15.27 -2.64 -10.94
CA PHE A 252 -14.85 -1.39 -11.58
C PHE A 252 -15.23 -0.18 -10.73
N PHE A 253 -16.43 -0.16 -10.14
CA PHE A 253 -16.87 0.94 -9.28
C PHE A 253 -16.02 1.08 -8.03
N THR A 254 -15.65 -0.02 -7.37
CA THR A 254 -14.79 0.04 -6.19
C THR A 254 -13.35 0.43 -6.54
N ALA A 255 -12.80 -0.07 -7.65
CA ALA A 255 -11.48 0.33 -8.14
C ALA A 255 -11.42 1.82 -8.47
N PHE A 256 -12.37 2.32 -9.27
CA PHE A 256 -12.45 3.74 -9.63
C PHE A 256 -12.73 4.62 -8.40
N GLY A 257 -13.64 4.21 -7.52
CA GLY A 257 -13.94 4.90 -6.27
C GLY A 257 -12.70 5.03 -5.38
N THR A 258 -11.86 4.01 -5.33
CA THR A 258 -10.59 4.04 -4.56
C THR A 258 -9.61 5.06 -5.14
N VAL A 259 -9.48 5.16 -6.47
CA VAL A 259 -8.67 6.21 -7.11
C VAL A 259 -9.20 7.59 -6.74
N LEU A 260 -10.52 7.81 -6.86
CA LEU A 260 -11.14 9.10 -6.52
C LEU A 260 -10.90 9.48 -5.06
N VAL A 261 -11.07 8.54 -4.13
CA VAL A 261 -10.83 8.75 -2.71
C VAL A 261 -9.37 9.13 -2.47
N LEU A 262 -8.41 8.37 -3.01
CA LEU A 262 -6.99 8.64 -2.83
C LEU A 262 -6.60 10.02 -3.39
N VAL A 263 -7.04 10.34 -4.61
CA VAL A 263 -6.77 11.65 -5.25
C VAL A 263 -7.40 12.79 -4.45
N TYR A 264 -8.65 12.62 -4.01
CA TYR A 264 -9.34 13.63 -3.20
C TYR A 264 -8.59 13.89 -1.88
N LEU A 265 -8.25 12.83 -1.15
CA LEU A 265 -7.53 12.92 0.12
C LEU A 265 -6.15 13.54 -0.05
N GLU A 266 -5.41 13.16 -1.10
CA GLU A 266 -4.13 13.80 -1.40
C GLU A 266 -4.30 15.31 -1.63
N ARG A 267 -5.22 15.70 -2.51
CA ARG A 267 -5.36 17.09 -2.96
C ARG A 267 -5.97 18.00 -1.92
N LYS A 268 -6.95 17.51 -1.16
CA LYS A 268 -7.74 18.31 -0.21
C LYS A 268 -7.28 18.18 1.23
N PHE A 269 -6.74 17.02 1.61
CA PHE A 269 -6.36 16.75 2.99
C PHE A 269 -4.84 16.88 3.17
N LEU A 270 -4.05 16.03 2.50
CA LEU A 270 -2.59 16.03 2.69
C LEU A 270 -1.94 17.36 2.30
N ARG A 271 -2.29 17.91 1.13
CA ARG A 271 -1.63 19.12 0.61
C ARG A 271 -2.10 20.43 1.22
N ASN A 272 -3.30 20.48 1.82
CA ASN A 272 -3.91 21.74 2.31
C ASN A 272 -4.12 21.80 3.83
N LYS A 273 -4.19 20.66 4.53
CA LYS A 273 -4.52 20.60 5.97
C LYS A 273 -3.39 20.03 6.83
N CYS A 274 -2.50 19.24 6.23
CA CYS A 274 -1.40 18.60 6.96
C CYS A 274 -0.08 19.40 6.84
N LEU A 275 -0.05 20.38 5.93
CA LEU A 275 0.97 21.42 5.75
C LEU A 275 0.30 22.78 5.94
#